data_AF-A0A3B5LI03-F1
#
_entry.id   AF-A0A3B5LI03-F1
#
_cell.length_a   1.000
_cell.length_b   1.000
_cell.length_c   1.000
_cell.angle_alpha   90.00
_cell.angle_beta   90.00
_cell.angle_gamma   90.00
#
_symmetry.space_group_name_H-M   'P 1'
#
loop_
_entity.id
_entity.type
_entity.pdbx_description
1 polymer ?
#
loop_
_entity_poly.entity_id
_entity_poly.type
_entity_poly.pdbx_seq_one_letter_code
_entity_poly.pdbx_strand_id
1 'polypeptide(L)'
;ANSDFSFLKLFLFSSDAPSSSSSPSPGFVTFSFTVEPQDTVTVRGGTLQLDCQAQAGSAAAGPASITWRKDGVLLSAVVDERRRQLENGTLTVQNVVHSRHHRPDEGEYQCLATLDGLGSIVSRTAKVTVAGEKTHRHFYSLLI
;
A
#
# COMPACT_ATOMS: atom_id res chain seq x y z
N ALA A 1 -59.44 1.22 13.05
CA ALA A 1 -60.33 0.82 14.17
C ALA A 1 -59.90 -0.55 14.64
N ASN A 2 -59.55 -0.65 15.93
CA ASN A 2 -59.42 -1.86 16.78
C ASN A 2 -58.28 -2.83 16.38
N SER A 3 -57.17 -3.05 17.11
CA SER A 3 -56.93 -3.34 18.54
C SER A 3 -57.74 -4.51 19.08
N ASP A 4 -57.13 -5.70 19.18
CA ASP A 4 -56.80 -6.36 20.46
C ASP A 4 -56.23 -7.76 20.20
N PHE A 5 -55.13 -8.11 20.87
CA PHE A 5 -55.16 -9.14 21.91
C PHE A 5 -53.83 -9.16 22.67
N SER A 6 -53.97 -8.89 23.96
CA SER A 6 -53.00 -9.04 25.02
C SER A 6 -52.48 -10.48 25.14
N PHE A 7 -51.19 -10.66 25.42
CA PHE A 7 -50.74 -11.72 26.34
C PHE A 7 -49.61 -11.21 27.24
N LEU A 8 -49.79 -11.50 28.52
CA LEU A 8 -49.09 -11.04 29.72
C LEU A 8 -47.57 -11.28 29.68
N LYS A 9 -46.77 -10.27 30.03
CA LYS A 9 -46.20 -10.01 31.38
C LYS A 9 -45.23 -11.09 31.85
N LEU A 10 -43.96 -10.70 32.01
CA LEU A 10 -43.19 -10.96 33.23
C LEU A 10 -42.13 -9.85 33.37
N PHE A 11 -42.53 -8.80 34.08
CA PHE A 11 -41.60 -7.87 34.71
C PHE A 11 -41.10 -8.54 35.99
N LEU A 12 -39.79 -8.78 36.08
CA LEU A 12 -39.09 -8.85 37.36
C LEU A 12 -38.23 -7.59 37.44
N PHE A 13 -38.52 -6.76 38.45
CA PHE A 13 -37.86 -5.49 38.74
C PHE A 13 -36.52 -5.68 39.46
N SER A 14 -35.63 -4.69 39.28
CA SER A 14 -34.60 -4.16 40.20
C SER A 14 -33.18 -4.34 39.64
N SER A 15 -32.28 -3.36 39.55
CA SER A 15 -32.24 -1.90 39.75
C SER A 15 -30.93 -1.41 39.10
N ASP A 16 -30.79 -0.09 38.94
CA ASP A 16 -29.57 0.69 38.68
C ASP A 16 -29.11 0.92 37.21
N ALA A 17 -29.16 2.20 36.81
CA ALA A 17 -28.49 2.79 35.64
C ALA A 17 -27.02 3.13 35.97
N PRO A 18 -26.20 3.79 35.11
CA PRO A 18 -26.19 3.92 33.65
C PRO A 18 -24.82 3.48 33.06
N SER A 19 -24.70 3.11 31.78
CA SER A 19 -23.54 3.49 30.94
C SER A 19 -23.53 2.84 29.56
N SER A 20 -23.33 3.71 28.57
CA SER A 20 -22.83 3.43 27.21
C SER A 20 -23.51 2.29 26.45
N SER A 21 -24.46 2.69 25.61
CA SER A 21 -24.71 2.03 24.35
C SER A 21 -23.40 1.91 23.54
N SER A 22 -22.68 0.81 23.69
CA SER A 22 -21.78 0.34 22.65
C SER A 22 -22.41 -0.90 22.02
N SER A 23 -23.50 -0.67 21.30
CA SER A 23 -23.76 -1.52 20.14
C SER A 23 -22.44 -1.61 19.37
N PRO A 24 -21.89 -2.80 19.06
CA PRO A 24 -20.83 -2.89 18.08
C PRO A 24 -21.46 -2.39 16.79
N SER A 25 -21.24 -1.11 16.49
CA SER A 25 -21.38 -0.60 15.14
C SER A 25 -20.61 -1.56 14.26
N PRO A 26 -21.09 -1.91 13.06
CA PRO A 26 -20.27 -2.65 12.10
C PRO A 26 -18.98 -1.87 11.98
N GLY A 27 -17.90 -2.40 12.57
CA GLY A 27 -16.70 -1.64 12.82
C GLY A 27 -16.14 -1.20 11.49
N PHE A 28 -16.10 0.11 11.25
CA PHE A 28 -15.49 0.62 10.04
C PHE A 28 -14.01 0.28 10.08
N VAL A 29 -13.58 -0.62 9.20
CA VAL A 29 -12.17 -0.98 9.06
C VAL A 29 -11.50 0.06 8.18
N THR A 30 -10.64 0.88 8.77
CA THR A 30 -9.79 1.80 8.01
C THR A 30 -8.72 0.99 7.27
N PHE A 31 -8.45 1.31 6.01
CA PHE A 31 -7.34 0.71 5.26
C PHE A 31 -6.55 1.82 4.57
N SER A 32 -5.27 1.93 4.89
CA SER A 32 -4.44 3.05 4.47
C SER A 32 -2.98 2.65 4.32
N PHE A 33 -2.24 3.40 3.51
CA PHE A 33 -0.79 3.28 3.43
C PHE A 33 -0.14 3.83 4.70
N THR A 34 0.85 3.10 5.21
CA THR A 34 1.77 3.55 6.27
C THR A 34 3.08 4.06 5.69
N VAL A 35 3.50 3.50 4.54
CA VAL A 35 4.64 3.95 3.76
C VAL A 35 4.22 4.00 2.30
N GLU A 36 4.48 5.15 1.66
CA GLU A 36 4.22 5.36 0.24
C GLU A 36 5.51 5.63 -0.53
N PRO A 37 5.59 5.20 -1.81
CA PRO A 37 6.81 5.37 -2.59
C PRO A 37 7.11 6.84 -2.87
N GLN A 38 8.39 7.15 -2.95
CA GLN A 38 8.89 8.50 -3.20
C GLN A 38 9.58 8.59 -4.57
N ASP A 39 9.54 9.79 -5.14
CA ASP A 39 10.27 10.09 -6.37
C ASP A 39 11.77 9.81 -6.15
N THR A 40 12.37 9.05 -7.05
CA THR A 40 13.73 8.53 -6.86
C THR A 40 14.58 8.76 -8.10
N VAL A 41 15.80 9.25 -7.88
CA VAL A 41 16.83 9.35 -8.92
C VAL A 41 17.87 8.27 -8.63
N THR A 42 18.08 7.37 -9.60
CA THR A 42 19.10 6.31 -9.51
C THR A 42 20.16 6.47 -10.59
N VAL A 43 21.13 5.56 -10.63
CA VAL A 43 22.21 5.55 -11.62
C VAL A 43 22.16 4.29 -12.48
N ARG A 44 22.70 4.36 -13.69
CA ARG A 44 22.83 3.20 -14.58
C ARG A 44 23.63 2.08 -13.88
N GLY A 45 23.10 0.86 -13.90
CA GLY A 45 23.69 -0.30 -13.23
C GLY A 45 23.51 -0.32 -11.72
N GLY A 46 22.93 0.73 -11.12
CA GLY A 46 22.62 0.79 -9.70
C GLY A 46 21.40 -0.05 -9.32
N THR A 47 20.99 0.09 -8.06
CA THR A 47 19.79 -0.52 -7.51
C THR A 47 18.76 0.56 -7.20
N LEU A 48 17.55 0.36 -7.67
CA LEU A 48 16.37 1.15 -7.31
C LEU A 48 15.62 0.43 -6.19
N GLN A 49 15.19 1.17 -5.18
CA GLN A 49 14.34 0.68 -4.11
C GLN A 49 13.14 1.62 -3.94
N LEU A 50 11.93 1.06 -3.96
CA LEU A 50 10.69 1.78 -3.72
C LEU A 50 9.93 1.09 -2.58
N ASP A 51 9.80 1.78 -1.46
CA ASP A 51 9.15 1.23 -0.28
C ASP A 51 7.64 1.46 -0.34
N CYS A 52 6.86 0.45 0.07
CA CYS A 52 5.42 0.55 0.20
C CYS A 52 4.91 -0.39 1.29
N GLN A 53 4.09 0.14 2.20
CA GLN A 53 3.43 -0.63 3.25
C GLN A 53 2.02 -0.09 3.47
N ALA A 54 1.09 -0.99 3.80
CA ALA A 54 -0.29 -0.65 4.12
C ALA A 54 -0.78 -1.47 5.30
N GLN A 55 -1.74 -0.92 6.04
CA GLN A 55 -2.26 -1.48 7.28
C GLN A 55 -3.76 -1.32 7.36
N ALA A 56 -4.42 -2.31 7.94
CA ALA A 56 -5.82 -2.23 8.33
C ALA A 56 -5.96 -1.76 9.79
N GLY A 57 -6.96 -0.94 10.09
CA GLY A 57 -7.23 -0.41 11.42
C GLY A 57 -7.75 -1.46 12.41
N SER A 58 -8.07 -2.68 11.94
CA SER A 58 -8.46 -3.80 12.79
C SER A 58 -7.51 -4.98 12.61
N ALA A 59 -7.08 -5.59 13.72
CA ALA A 59 -6.25 -6.80 13.69
C ALA A 59 -7.01 -8.04 13.22
N ALA A 60 -8.34 -7.97 13.12
CA ALA A 60 -9.17 -9.03 12.54
C ALA A 60 -9.10 -9.05 11.01
N ALA A 61 -8.74 -7.92 10.38
CA ALA A 61 -8.41 -7.90 8.97
C ALA A 61 -7.02 -8.52 8.79
N GLY A 62 -6.89 -9.42 7.80
CA GLY A 62 -5.63 -10.12 7.51
C GLY A 62 -4.51 -9.20 7.02
N PRO A 63 -3.33 -9.75 6.67
CA PRO A 63 -2.24 -8.97 6.11
C PRO A 63 -2.61 -8.38 4.74
N ALA A 64 -2.18 -7.15 4.49
CA ALA A 64 -2.32 -6.53 3.17
C ALA A 64 -1.32 -7.14 2.17
N SER A 65 -1.82 -7.53 1.00
CA SER A 65 -0.98 -7.95 -0.13
C SER A 65 -0.55 -6.73 -0.94
N ILE A 66 0.75 -6.60 -1.18
CA ILE A 66 1.32 -5.52 -1.98
C ILE A 66 1.58 -6.01 -3.40
N THR A 67 1.25 -5.20 -4.39
CA THR A 67 1.60 -5.38 -5.80
C THR A 67 2.03 -4.05 -6.40
N TRP A 68 2.78 -4.08 -7.50
CA TRP A 68 3.32 -2.88 -8.12
C TRP A 68 2.79 -2.67 -9.53
N ARG A 69 2.66 -1.41 -9.91
CA ARG A 69 2.29 -0.97 -11.25
C ARG A 69 3.33 0.02 -11.76
N LYS A 70 3.76 -0.17 -13.01
CA LYS A 70 4.67 0.75 -13.71
C LYS A 70 4.00 1.25 -14.99
N ASP A 71 3.94 2.56 -15.17
CA ASP A 71 3.36 3.22 -16.35
C ASP A 71 1.97 2.68 -16.70
N GLY A 72 1.16 2.40 -15.68
CA GLY A 72 -0.18 1.87 -15.86
C GLY A 72 -0.27 0.33 -16.01
N VAL A 73 0.84 -0.40 -16.02
CA VAL A 73 0.87 -1.86 -16.20
C VAL A 73 1.26 -2.56 -14.90
N LEU A 74 0.48 -3.57 -14.48
CA LEU A 74 0.83 -4.38 -13.32
C LEU A 74 2.13 -5.14 -13.57
N LEU A 75 3.08 -4.98 -12.66
CA LEU A 75 4.27 -5.81 -12.59
C LEU A 75 3.83 -7.14 -11.99
N SER A 76 3.84 -8.21 -12.78
CA SER A 76 3.60 -9.53 -12.21
C SER A 76 4.75 -9.89 -11.26
N ALA A 77 4.41 -10.55 -10.15
CA ALA A 77 5.38 -11.00 -9.13
C ALA A 77 6.47 -11.93 -9.71
N VAL A 78 6.29 -12.42 -10.94
CA VAL A 78 7.20 -13.32 -11.67
C VAL A 78 8.12 -12.57 -12.66
N VAL A 79 8.01 -11.23 -12.78
CA VAL A 79 8.54 -10.53 -13.95
C VAL A 79 9.90 -9.90 -13.70
N ASP A 80 10.92 -10.59 -14.22
CA ASP A 80 12.31 -10.18 -14.47
C ASP A 80 13.29 -10.55 -13.34
N GLU A 81 14.38 -11.26 -13.64
CA GLU A 81 15.41 -11.68 -12.66
C GLU A 81 15.97 -10.49 -11.84
N ARG A 82 15.90 -9.30 -12.43
CA ARG A 82 16.34 -8.03 -11.88
C ARG A 82 15.33 -7.39 -10.93
N ARG A 83 14.04 -7.71 -11.03
CA ARG A 83 12.98 -7.08 -10.24
C ARG A 83 12.51 -8.05 -9.17
N ARG A 84 12.62 -7.64 -7.91
CA ARG A 84 12.21 -8.46 -6.77
C ARG A 84 11.37 -7.63 -5.82
N GLN A 85 10.22 -8.15 -5.44
CA GLN A 85 9.43 -7.61 -4.35
C GLN A 85 9.85 -8.33 -3.06
N LEU A 86 10.16 -7.56 -2.03
CA LEU A 86 10.46 -8.06 -0.69
C LEU A 86 9.16 -8.34 0.08
N GLU A 87 9.24 -9.16 1.12
CA GLU A 87 8.09 -9.51 1.99
C GLU A 87 7.43 -8.29 2.64
N ASN A 88 8.18 -7.21 2.86
CA ASN A 88 7.67 -5.96 3.40
C ASN A 88 6.95 -5.08 2.36
N GLY A 89 6.81 -5.54 1.10
CA GLY A 89 6.18 -4.80 0.01
C GLY A 89 7.12 -3.92 -0.82
N THR A 90 8.38 -3.76 -0.40
CA THR A 90 9.38 -2.96 -1.13
C THR A 90 9.71 -3.59 -2.49
N LEU A 91 9.66 -2.79 -3.56
CA LEU A 91 10.14 -3.17 -4.88
C LEU A 91 11.63 -2.83 -5.02
N THR A 92 12.43 -3.82 -5.40
CA THR A 92 13.83 -3.66 -5.75
C THR A 92 14.05 -3.95 -7.23
N VAL A 93 14.77 -3.07 -7.92
CA VAL A 93 15.19 -3.28 -9.31
C VAL A 93 16.71 -3.17 -9.37
N GLN A 94 17.36 -4.29 -9.66
CA GLN A 94 18.81 -4.37 -9.79
C GLN A 94 19.25 -4.08 -11.22
N ASN A 95 20.50 -3.64 -11.38
CA ASN A 95 21.11 -3.36 -12.68
C ASN A 95 20.21 -2.47 -13.54
N VAL A 96 19.91 -1.27 -13.02
CA VAL A 96 19.01 -0.31 -13.67
C VAL A 96 19.49 0.04 -15.07
N VAL A 97 18.63 -0.13 -16.06
CA VAL A 97 18.95 0.06 -17.47
C VAL A 97 18.57 1.46 -17.93
N HIS A 98 19.58 2.18 -18.42
CA HIS A 98 19.42 3.48 -19.06
C HIS A 98 20.28 3.58 -20.32
N SER A 99 19.63 3.83 -21.44
CA SER A 99 20.28 4.15 -22.72
C SER A 99 19.48 5.21 -23.47
N ARG A 100 20.03 5.71 -24.59
CA ARG A 100 19.38 6.74 -25.40
C ARG A 100 18.00 6.32 -25.93
N HIS A 101 17.85 5.04 -26.27
CA HIS A 101 16.63 4.52 -26.92
C HIS A 101 15.86 3.51 -26.06
N HIS A 102 16.43 3.10 -24.91
CA HIS A 102 15.86 2.06 -24.08
C HIS A 102 16.05 2.40 -22.60
N ARG A 103 14.93 2.64 -21.91
CA ARG A 103 14.86 3.04 -20.49
C ARG A 103 13.72 2.30 -19.78
N PRO A 104 13.80 0.96 -19.68
CA PRO A 104 12.69 0.14 -19.22
C PRO A 104 12.38 0.32 -17.73
N ASP A 105 13.31 0.87 -16.96
CA ASP A 105 13.20 1.05 -15.51
C ASP A 105 12.83 2.49 -15.10
N GLU A 106 12.94 3.48 -16.00
CA GLU A 106 12.38 4.83 -15.79
C GLU A 106 10.88 4.82 -16.00
N GLY A 107 10.17 5.67 -15.27
CA GLY A 107 8.72 5.82 -15.42
C GLY A 107 8.02 6.18 -14.12
N GLU A 108 6.71 5.99 -14.14
CA GLU A 108 5.82 6.23 -13.02
C GLU A 108 5.46 4.92 -12.33
N TYR A 109 5.74 4.83 -11.03
CA TYR A 109 5.47 3.66 -10.22
C TYR A 109 4.36 3.94 -9.22
N GLN A 110 3.49 2.97 -9.03
CA GLN A 110 2.42 2.99 -8.04
C GLN A 110 2.37 1.65 -7.31
N CYS A 111 2.11 1.71 -6.02
CA CYS A 111 1.86 0.55 -5.20
C CYS A 111 0.35 0.32 -5.08
N LEU A 112 -0.06 -0.94 -5.16
CA LEU A 112 -1.44 -1.37 -4.96
C LEU A 112 -1.46 -2.29 -3.74
N ALA A 113 -2.12 -1.85 -2.68
CA ALA A 113 -2.34 -2.64 -1.49
C ALA A 113 -3.74 -3.25 -1.54
N THR A 114 -3.84 -4.57 -1.40
CA THR A 114 -5.08 -5.33 -1.44
C THR A 114 -5.31 -6.01 -0.11
N LEU A 115 -6.51 -5.88 0.41
CA LEU A 115 -6.95 -6.52 1.65
C LEU A 115 -8.17 -7.39 1.34
N ASP A 116 -8.08 -8.67 1.70
CA ASP A 116 -9.14 -9.62 1.44
C ASP A 116 -10.45 -9.19 2.14
N GLY A 117 -11.56 -9.27 1.43
CA GLY A 117 -12.87 -8.81 1.90
C GLY A 117 -13.11 -7.28 1.90
N LEU A 118 -12.08 -6.44 1.71
CA LEU A 118 -12.25 -4.97 1.64
C LEU A 118 -11.97 -4.39 0.25
N GLY A 119 -11.02 -4.95 -0.48
CA GLY A 119 -10.62 -4.50 -1.82
C GLY A 119 -9.21 -3.89 -1.84
N SER A 120 -8.95 -3.01 -2.80
CA SER A 120 -7.61 -2.47 -3.06
C SER A 120 -7.58 -0.95 -3.02
N ILE A 121 -6.47 -0.40 -2.51
CA ILE A 121 -6.14 1.03 -2.56
C ILE A 121 -4.84 1.23 -3.37
N VAL A 122 -4.69 2.43 -3.95
CA VAL A 122 -3.53 2.78 -4.81
C VAL A 122 -2.78 3.95 -4.18
N SER A 123 -1.46 3.84 -4.10
CA SER A 123 -0.60 4.88 -3.54
C SER A 123 -0.49 6.09 -4.46
N ARG A 124 0.18 7.14 -3.98
CA ARG A 124 0.75 8.18 -4.84
C ARG A 124 1.60 7.59 -5.96
N THR A 125 1.73 8.37 -7.02
CA THR A 125 2.67 8.11 -8.09
C THR A 125 4.07 8.55 -7.67
N ALA A 126 5.03 7.64 -7.78
CA ALA A 126 6.45 7.90 -7.60
C ALA A 126 7.16 7.91 -8.95
N LYS A 127 7.84 9.00 -9.26
CA LYS A 127 8.59 9.17 -10.50
C LYS A 127 10.02 8.67 -10.34
N VAL A 128 10.43 7.74 -11.19
CA VAL A 128 11.79 7.21 -11.23
C VAL A 128 12.53 7.74 -12.44
N THR A 129 13.71 8.31 -12.21
CA THR A 129 14.61 8.79 -13.27
C THR A 129 16.03 8.28 -13.06
N VAL A 130 16.79 8.16 -14.15
CA VAL A 130 18.20 7.78 -14.07
C VAL A 130 19.09 8.99 -14.37
N ALA A 131 20.07 9.25 -13.50
CA ALA A 131 21.06 10.29 -13.71
C ALA A 131 21.94 9.96 -14.91
N GLY A 132 22.08 10.92 -15.84
CA GLY A 132 22.96 10.78 -17.00
C GLY A 132 24.45 10.84 -16.63
N GLU A 133 25.29 10.21 -17.45
CA GLU A 133 26.75 10.09 -17.22
C GLU A 133 27.50 11.44 -17.10
N LYS A 134 26.91 12.57 -17.49
CA LYS A 134 27.51 13.90 -17.29
C LYS A 134 27.55 14.34 -15.81
N THR A 135 26.67 13.79 -14.98
CA THR A 135 26.56 14.11 -13.54
C THR A 135 27.35 13.14 -12.67
N HIS A 136 27.76 11.99 -13.20
CA HIS A 136 28.51 10.94 -12.47
C HIS A 136 29.89 11.42 -12.01
N ARG A 137 30.55 12.29 -12.78
CA ARG A 137 31.85 12.86 -12.40
C ARG A 137 31.78 13.83 -11.22
N HIS A 138 30.59 14.36 -10.89
CA HIS A 138 30.42 15.33 -9.80
C HIS A 138 29.94 14.69 -8.50
N PHE A 139 29.19 13.58 -8.55
CA PHE A 139 28.72 12.90 -7.34
C PHE A 139 29.80 12.07 -6.64
N TYR A 140 30.70 11.42 -7.38
CA TYR A 140 31.84 10.72 -6.79
C TYR A 140 32.96 11.66 -6.29
N SER A 141 32.99 12.92 -6.76
CA SER A 141 34.00 13.91 -6.34
C SER A 141 33.61 14.68 -5.08
N LEU A 142 32.34 14.63 -4.64
CA LEU A 142 31.87 15.29 -3.41
C LEU A 142 31.86 14.36 -2.19
N LEU A 143 32.24 13.09 -2.38
CA LEU A 143 32.30 12.05 -1.34
C LEU A 143 33.74 11.63 -1.01
N ILE A 144 34.76 12.36 -1.50
CA ILE A 144 36.18 12.17 -1.16
C ILE A 144 36.74 13.48 -0.62
#